data_AF-A0A6G3UCM0-F1
#
_entry.id   AF-A0A6G3UCM0-F1
#
_cell.length_a   1.000
_cell.length_b   1.000
_cell.length_c   1.000
_cell.angle_alpha   90.00
_cell.angle_beta   90.00
_cell.angle_gamma   90.00
#
_symmetry.space_group_name_H-M   'P 1'
#
loop_
_entity.id
_entity.type
_entity.pdbx_description
1 polymer ?
#
loop_
_entity_poly.entity_id
_entity_poly.type
_entity_poly.pdbx_seq_one_letter_code
_entity_poly.pdbx_strand_id
1 'polypeptide(L)'
;MSLLVYLGGLMFGLTSVLLARRPRAALRNPLTLSTWLAIVLGALVFVCAAPPTLAAVNDLTGIPNFGAPLTYGMLNAYSCAVLVLLINWRGGPRARVRRLVLRTVAAYGLLTVAIVALFALAGPDTERLTDLDTYYATTPYLREMILLYLLGHSAAMLALCLVCLKWGREVTGSLRTGLRLIVLGALLDLVGFQLAKYTAVVARWTGHDLDVLSTHIAPPMASLAALLCSAGFLLPRLLPPVLAHRRALVDHRRLEPLWALVGPASTTPGPPAASRLLP
;
A
#
# COMPACT_ATOMS: atom_id res chain seq x y z
N MET A 1 -20.46 -2.72 3.67
CA MET A 1 -19.07 -2.64 3.16
C MET A 1 -19.00 -3.39 1.84
N SER A 2 -18.51 -2.76 0.77
CA SER A 2 -18.46 -3.39 -0.56
C SER A 2 -17.30 -4.40 -0.66
N LEU A 3 -17.47 -5.43 -1.48
CA LEU A 3 -16.47 -6.47 -1.74
C LEU A 3 -15.12 -5.89 -2.21
N LEU A 4 -15.15 -4.71 -2.84
CA LEU A 4 -13.99 -3.91 -3.23
C LEU A 4 -13.07 -3.53 -2.06
N VAL A 5 -13.62 -3.25 -0.88
CA VAL A 5 -12.83 -2.85 0.31
C VAL A 5 -11.96 -4.01 0.80
N TYR A 6 -12.56 -5.20 0.86
CA TYR A 6 -11.83 -6.42 1.21
C TYR A 6 -10.80 -6.81 0.15
N LEU A 7 -11.10 -6.60 -1.14
CA LEU A 7 -10.14 -6.84 -2.24
C LEU A 7 -8.92 -5.91 -2.15
N GLY A 8 -9.12 -4.63 -1.85
CA GLY A 8 -8.03 -3.67 -1.66
C GLY A 8 -7.07 -4.09 -0.53
N GLY A 9 -7.64 -4.43 0.64
CA GLY A 9 -6.87 -4.94 1.78
C GLY A 9 -6.16 -6.27 1.47
N LEU A 10 -6.84 -7.22 0.82
CA LEU A 10 -6.26 -8.50 0.41
C LEU A 10 -5.09 -8.30 -0.55
N MET A 11 -5.21 -7.40 -1.53
CA MET A 11 -4.14 -7.13 -2.50
C MET A 11 -2.92 -6.49 -1.85
N PHE A 12 -3.08 -5.52 -0.94
CA PHE A 12 -1.94 -5.01 -0.16
C PHE A 12 -1.31 -6.13 0.69
N GLY A 13 -2.14 -6.96 1.34
CA GLY A 13 -1.67 -8.11 2.12
C GLY A 13 -0.87 -9.11 1.29
N LEU A 14 -1.40 -9.52 0.14
CA LEU A 14 -0.75 -10.47 -0.77
C LEU A 14 0.54 -9.88 -1.36
N THR A 15 0.53 -8.59 -1.70
CA THR A 15 1.72 -7.85 -2.11
C THR A 15 2.80 -7.88 -1.02
N SER A 16 2.42 -7.66 0.24
CA SER A 16 3.37 -7.66 1.36
C SER A 16 4.07 -9.01 1.55
N VAL A 17 3.31 -10.11 1.43
CA VAL A 17 3.82 -11.49 1.53
C VAL A 17 4.77 -11.79 0.36
N LEU A 18 4.44 -11.35 -0.86
CA LEU A 18 5.30 -11.52 -2.03
C LEU A 18 6.62 -10.76 -1.89
N LEU A 19 6.60 -9.53 -1.38
CA LEU A 19 7.82 -8.77 -1.08
C LEU A 19 8.62 -9.37 0.09
N ALA A 20 7.95 -10.01 1.05
CA ALA A 20 8.58 -10.64 2.21
C ALA A 20 9.34 -11.94 1.90
N ARG A 21 9.23 -12.51 0.69
CA ARG A 21 9.93 -13.76 0.31
C ARG A 21 11.46 -13.72 0.45
N ARG A 22 12.08 -12.55 0.68
CA ARG A 22 13.50 -12.40 1.05
C ARG A 22 13.69 -11.35 2.15
N PRO A 23 13.28 -11.62 3.41
CA PRO A 23 13.20 -10.61 4.46
C PRO A 23 14.59 -10.10 4.87
N ARG A 24 15.60 -10.98 4.88
CA ARG A 24 17.00 -10.63 5.19
C ARG A 24 17.63 -9.69 4.17
N ALA A 25 17.21 -9.76 2.90
CA ALA A 25 17.69 -8.84 1.86
C ALA A 25 16.94 -7.51 1.90
N ALA A 26 15.64 -7.53 2.22
CA ALA A 26 14.81 -6.34 2.35
C ALA A 26 15.27 -5.44 3.52
N LEU A 27 15.65 -6.02 4.66
CA LEU A 27 16.16 -5.29 5.83
C LEU A 27 17.51 -4.59 5.59
N ARG A 28 18.29 -5.05 4.61
CA ARG A 28 19.60 -4.46 4.28
C ARG A 28 19.49 -3.24 3.36
N ASN A 29 18.36 -3.07 2.65
CA ASN A 29 18.14 -1.95 1.75
C ASN A 29 17.00 -1.05 2.27
N PRO A 30 17.29 0.18 2.71
CA PRO A 30 16.28 1.07 3.28
C PRO A 30 15.14 1.40 2.31
N LEU A 31 15.39 1.35 0.99
CA LEU A 31 14.35 1.54 -0.02
C LEU A 31 13.38 0.36 -0.05
N THR A 32 13.91 -0.88 0.02
CA THR A 32 13.09 -2.09 0.00
C THR A 32 12.27 -2.21 1.29
N LEU A 33 12.89 -1.90 2.43
CA LEU A 33 12.22 -1.89 3.73
C LEU A 33 11.08 -0.86 3.77
N SER A 34 11.32 0.37 3.33
CA SER A 34 10.28 1.42 3.32
C SER A 34 9.14 1.11 2.34
N THR A 35 9.43 0.50 1.20
CA THR A 35 8.36 0.02 0.28
C THR A 35 7.52 -1.05 0.95
N TRP A 36 8.16 -2.05 1.58
CA TRP A 36 7.46 -3.13 2.26
C TRP A 36 6.60 -2.60 3.42
N LEU A 37 7.16 -1.70 4.23
CA LEU A 37 6.45 -1.09 5.35
C LEU A 37 5.22 -0.30 4.88
N ALA A 38 5.34 0.48 3.80
CA ALA A 38 4.19 1.21 3.24
C ALA A 38 3.08 0.25 2.77
N ILE A 39 3.43 -0.88 2.16
CA ILE A 39 2.45 -1.87 1.68
C ILE A 39 1.77 -2.59 2.85
N VAL A 40 2.54 -2.99 3.87
CA VAL A 40 2.00 -3.64 5.09
C VAL A 40 1.07 -2.68 5.84
N LEU A 41 1.51 -1.44 6.08
CA LEU A 41 0.70 -0.45 6.77
C LEU A 41 -0.54 -0.10 5.95
N GLY A 42 -0.43 -0.02 4.62
CA GLY A 42 -1.59 0.12 3.74
C GLY A 42 -2.61 -1.01 3.92
N ALA A 43 -2.16 -2.27 3.98
CA ALA A 43 -3.05 -3.40 4.30
C ALA A 43 -3.72 -3.25 5.67
N LEU A 44 -2.94 -2.88 6.68
CA LEU A 44 -3.41 -2.72 8.06
C LEU A 44 -4.44 -1.59 8.18
N VAL A 45 -4.30 -0.49 7.43
CA VAL A 45 -5.32 0.57 7.37
C VAL A 45 -6.68 -0.01 7.00
N PHE A 46 -6.77 -0.86 5.97
CA PHE A 46 -8.04 -1.48 5.56
C PHE A 46 -8.60 -2.42 6.64
N VAL A 47 -7.73 -3.16 7.32
CA VAL A 47 -8.16 -4.04 8.43
C VAL A 47 -8.70 -3.21 9.58
N CYS A 48 -7.99 -2.16 10.00
CA CYS A 48 -8.40 -1.27 11.09
C CYS A 48 -9.67 -0.49 10.76
N ALA A 49 -9.86 -0.08 9.50
CA ALA A 49 -11.03 0.67 9.04
C ALA A 49 -12.29 -0.19 8.84
N ALA A 50 -12.19 -1.52 8.91
CA ALA A 50 -13.34 -2.39 8.71
C ALA A 50 -14.30 -2.29 9.90
N PRO A 51 -15.62 -2.10 9.70
CA PRO A 51 -16.59 -1.97 10.79
C PRO A 51 -16.55 -3.10 11.83
N PRO A 52 -16.33 -4.38 11.48
CA PRO A 52 -16.16 -5.43 12.48
C PRO A 52 -14.92 -5.22 13.37
N THR A 53 -13.82 -4.73 12.80
CA THR A 53 -12.61 -4.41 13.57
C THR A 53 -12.84 -3.21 14.48
N LEU A 54 -13.52 -2.18 13.97
CA LEU A 54 -13.88 -0.99 14.75
C LEU A 54 -14.76 -1.37 15.95
N ALA A 55 -15.81 -2.17 15.73
CA ALA A 55 -16.68 -2.67 16.79
C ALA A 55 -15.91 -3.51 17.82
N ALA A 56 -15.12 -4.48 17.35
CA ALA A 56 -14.33 -5.33 18.25
C ALA A 56 -13.33 -4.54 19.11
N VAL A 57 -12.73 -3.49 18.56
CA VAL A 57 -11.81 -2.61 19.29
C VAL A 57 -12.56 -1.74 20.30
N ASN A 58 -13.74 -1.23 19.95
CA ASN A 58 -14.58 -0.47 20.88
C ASN A 58 -15.04 -1.38 22.04
N ASP A 59 -15.50 -2.60 21.75
CA ASP A 59 -15.91 -3.59 22.75
C ASP A 59 -14.75 -3.98 23.68
N LEU A 60 -13.55 -4.19 23.13
CA LEU A 60 -12.37 -4.59 23.89
C LEU A 60 -11.88 -3.46 24.82
N THR A 61 -11.97 -2.21 24.37
CA THR A 61 -11.52 -1.05 25.16
C THR A 61 -12.60 -0.52 26.10
N GLY A 62 -13.87 -0.83 25.84
CA GLY A 62 -15.01 -0.23 26.52
C GLY A 62 -15.22 1.25 26.18
N ILE A 63 -14.50 1.79 25.18
CA ILE A 63 -14.55 3.19 24.79
C ILE A 63 -15.23 3.29 23.41
N PRO A 64 -16.40 3.95 23.31
CA PRO A 64 -17.07 4.11 22.03
C PRO A 64 -16.17 4.89 21.06
N ASN A 65 -16.14 4.45 19.80
CA ASN A 65 -15.36 5.07 18.72
C ASN A 65 -13.84 5.02 18.86
N PHE A 66 -13.28 4.25 19.79
CA PHE A 66 -11.82 4.08 19.90
C PHE A 66 -11.18 3.52 18.62
N GLY A 67 -11.94 2.83 17.78
CA GLY A 67 -11.50 2.42 16.45
C GLY A 67 -11.08 3.60 15.53
N ALA A 68 -11.58 4.82 15.76
CA ALA A 68 -11.23 6.00 14.98
C ALA A 68 -9.76 6.45 15.16
N PRO A 69 -9.27 6.76 16.38
CA PRO A 69 -7.86 7.11 16.57
C PRO A 69 -6.92 5.95 16.16
N LEU A 70 -7.34 4.69 16.32
CA LEU A 70 -6.58 3.54 15.81
C LEU A 70 -6.42 3.62 14.28
N THR A 71 -7.53 3.80 13.56
CA THR A 71 -7.53 3.86 12.09
C THR A 71 -6.76 5.06 11.57
N TYR A 72 -6.98 6.24 12.15
CA TYR A 72 -6.28 7.45 11.75
C TYR A 72 -4.79 7.39 12.09
N GLY A 73 -4.42 6.79 13.23
CA GLY A 73 -3.03 6.52 13.58
C GLY A 73 -2.35 5.57 12.59
N MET A 74 -3.04 4.50 12.18
CA MET A 74 -2.53 3.58 11.15
C MET A 74 -2.37 4.28 9.79
N LEU A 75 -3.32 5.14 9.43
CA LEU A 75 -3.26 5.93 8.20
C LEU A 75 -2.09 6.93 8.22
N ASN A 76 -1.83 7.57 9.36
CA ASN A 76 -0.66 8.41 9.58
C ASN A 76 0.64 7.62 9.47
N ALA A 77 0.71 6.43 10.07
CA ALA A 77 1.88 5.57 9.95
C ALA A 77 2.13 5.17 8.49
N TYR A 78 1.08 4.83 7.74
CA TYR A 78 1.15 4.58 6.30
C TYR A 78 1.68 5.81 5.53
N SER A 79 1.10 6.99 5.75
CA SER A 79 1.54 8.25 5.13
C SER A 79 3.01 8.57 5.44
N CYS A 80 3.43 8.36 6.68
CA CYS A 80 4.83 8.49 7.08
C CYS A 80 5.72 7.50 6.32
N ALA A 81 5.32 6.23 6.20
CA ALA A 81 6.08 5.22 5.47
C ALA A 81 6.20 5.57 3.97
N VAL A 82 5.15 6.10 3.35
CA VAL A 82 5.18 6.61 1.97
C VAL A 82 6.17 7.76 1.82
N LEU A 83 6.16 8.74 2.73
CA LEU A 83 7.13 9.84 2.68
C LEU A 83 8.57 9.36 2.92
N VAL A 84 8.77 8.44 3.86
CA VAL A 84 10.08 7.82 4.13
C VAL A 84 10.56 7.05 2.90
N LEU A 85 9.66 6.36 2.19
CA LEU A 85 9.95 5.72 0.91
C LEU A 85 10.44 6.75 -0.11
N LEU A 86 9.74 7.88 -0.28
CA LEU A 86 10.15 8.93 -1.22
C LEU A 86 11.50 9.56 -0.86
N ILE A 87 11.77 9.74 0.43
CA ILE A 87 13.07 10.25 0.92
C ILE A 87 14.19 9.26 0.60
N ASN A 88 13.99 7.96 0.86
CA ASN A 88 14.96 6.92 0.53
C ASN A 88 15.14 6.76 -0.97
N TRP A 89 14.08 6.93 -1.76
CA TRP A 89 14.11 6.86 -3.21
C TRP A 89 14.89 8.01 -3.82
N ARG A 90 14.65 9.24 -3.35
CA ARG A 90 15.41 10.41 -3.80
C ARG A 90 16.92 10.26 -3.56
N GLY A 91 17.31 9.52 -2.52
CA GLY A 91 18.71 9.26 -2.19
C GLY A 91 19.47 10.51 -1.71
N GLY A 92 20.80 10.44 -1.79
CA GLY A 92 21.71 11.50 -1.34
C GLY A 92 22.56 11.11 -0.11
N PRO A 93 23.27 12.07 0.50
CA PRO A 93 24.16 11.79 1.62
C PRO A 93 23.41 11.15 2.79
N ARG A 94 23.94 10.03 3.33
CA ARG A 94 23.29 9.23 4.39
C ARG A 94 22.83 10.07 5.59
N ALA A 95 23.64 11.04 6.02
CA ALA A 95 23.30 11.93 7.12
C ALA A 95 22.06 12.80 6.83
N ARG A 96 21.90 13.28 5.59
CA ARG A 96 20.73 14.07 5.15
C ARG A 96 19.48 13.20 5.09
N VAL A 97 19.57 12.03 4.46
CA VAL A 97 18.47 11.06 4.39
C VAL A 97 18.00 10.69 5.79
N ARG A 98 18.91 10.33 6.70
CA ARG A 98 18.59 9.99 8.09
C ARG A 98 17.89 11.14 8.82
N ARG A 99 18.39 12.38 8.70
CA ARG A 99 17.75 13.55 9.32
C ARG A 99 16.34 13.79 8.80
N LEU A 100 16.13 13.67 7.49
CA LEU A 100 14.80 13.85 6.89
C LEU A 100 13.84 12.75 7.35
N VAL A 101 14.27 11.48 7.36
CA VAL A 101 13.47 10.35 7.87
C VAL A 101 13.08 10.59 9.32
N LEU A 102 14.03 10.95 10.20
CA LEU A 102 13.75 11.21 11.62
C LEU A 102 12.79 12.39 11.81
N ARG A 103 12.93 13.46 11.02
CA ARG A 103 11.99 14.60 11.06
C ARG A 103 10.59 14.20 10.61
N THR A 104 10.47 13.40 9.55
CA THR A 104 9.18 12.90 9.08
C THR A 104 8.53 12.00 10.13
N VAL A 105 9.29 11.07 10.72
CA VAL A 105 8.80 10.19 11.80
C VAL A 105 8.38 11.00 13.02
N ALA A 106 9.17 12.00 13.43
CA ALA A 106 8.81 12.88 14.54
C ALA A 106 7.53 13.68 14.25
N ALA A 107 7.39 14.24 13.05
CA ALA A 107 6.22 15.02 12.65
C ALA A 107 4.93 14.17 12.64
N TYR A 108 4.98 12.96 12.06
CA TYR A 108 3.83 12.05 12.06
C TYR A 108 3.58 11.39 13.42
N GLY A 109 4.61 11.20 14.22
CA GLY A 109 4.49 10.80 15.62
C GLY A 109 3.72 11.86 16.43
N LEU A 110 4.10 13.14 16.30
CA LEU A 110 3.39 14.25 16.91
C LEU A 110 1.94 14.35 16.41
N LEU A 111 1.72 14.17 15.11
CA LEU A 111 0.36 14.16 14.52
C LEU A 111 -0.50 13.04 15.12
N THR A 112 0.08 11.85 15.31
CA THR A 112 -0.61 10.70 15.92
C THR A 112 -0.92 10.96 17.40
N VAL A 113 0.02 11.53 18.16
CA VAL A 113 -0.22 11.95 19.55
C VAL A 113 -1.32 13.00 19.63
N ALA A 114 -1.34 13.98 18.72
CA ALA A 114 -2.39 14.99 18.65
C ALA A 114 -3.77 14.37 18.38
N ILE A 115 -3.87 13.41 17.45
CA ILE A 115 -5.11 12.68 17.18
C ILE A 115 -5.63 11.96 18.44
N VAL A 116 -4.75 11.24 19.14
CA VAL A 116 -5.13 10.52 20.37
C VAL A 116 -5.53 11.50 21.48
N ALA A 117 -4.81 12.61 21.64
CA ALA A 117 -5.13 13.63 22.64
C ALA A 117 -6.47 14.31 22.36
N LEU A 118 -6.74 14.68 21.11
CA LEU A 118 -8.02 15.27 20.71
C LEU A 118 -9.19 14.31 20.93
N PHE A 119 -9.01 13.03 20.61
CA PHE A 119 -10.02 12.01 20.91
C PHE A 119 -10.30 11.90 22.40
N ALA A 120 -9.25 11.86 23.24
CA ALA A 120 -9.39 11.76 24.68
C ALA A 120 -10.07 12.99 25.31
N LEU A 121 -9.86 14.18 24.74
CA LEU A 121 -10.49 15.43 25.19
C LEU A 121 -11.96 15.56 24.75
N ALA A 122 -12.35 14.88 23.67
CA ALA A 122 -13.68 15.03 23.09
C ALA A 122 -14.80 14.36 23.90
N GLY A 123 -14.54 13.18 24.49
CA GLY A 123 -15.55 12.36 25.14
C GLY A 123 -16.72 11.99 24.21
N PRO A 124 -16.50 11.18 23.14
CA PRO A 124 -17.57 10.82 22.21
C PRO A 124 -18.62 9.91 22.87
N ASP A 125 -19.89 10.32 22.86
CA ASP A 125 -20.96 9.62 23.59
C ASP A 125 -21.71 8.57 22.75
N THR A 126 -21.73 8.74 21.42
CA THR A 126 -22.51 7.88 20.50
C THR A 126 -21.58 7.12 19.57
N GLU A 127 -21.66 5.79 19.57
CA GLU A 127 -20.87 4.96 18.66
C GLU A 127 -21.32 5.13 17.19
N ARG A 128 -20.36 5.43 16.31
CA ARG A 128 -20.51 5.56 14.86
C ARG A 128 -19.39 4.79 14.16
N LEU A 129 -19.72 3.67 13.52
CA LEU A 129 -18.74 2.81 12.85
C LEU A 129 -18.46 3.20 11.39
N THR A 130 -19.34 3.98 10.75
CA THR A 130 -19.28 4.22 9.30
C THR A 130 -19.23 5.70 8.91
N ASP A 131 -19.82 6.57 9.70
CA ASP A 131 -20.09 7.97 9.38
C ASP A 131 -19.59 8.91 10.49
N LEU A 132 -18.65 8.44 11.32
CA LEU A 132 -18.03 9.23 12.39
C LEU A 132 -17.54 10.59 11.90
N ASP A 133 -16.88 10.61 10.75
CA ASP A 133 -16.29 11.80 10.14
C ASP A 133 -17.32 12.90 9.82
N THR A 134 -18.58 12.52 9.56
CA THR A 134 -19.65 13.47 9.24
C THR A 134 -20.52 13.77 10.45
N TYR A 135 -20.83 12.75 11.26
CA TYR A 135 -21.59 12.92 12.50
C TYR A 135 -20.90 13.87 13.48
N TYR A 136 -19.60 13.68 13.71
CA TYR A 136 -18.81 14.52 14.63
C TYR A 136 -18.11 15.70 13.93
N ALA A 137 -18.48 16.02 12.69
CA ALA A 137 -17.85 17.10 11.93
C ALA A 137 -17.94 18.48 12.61
N THR A 138 -18.99 18.72 13.40
CA THR A 138 -19.21 19.99 14.12
C THR A 138 -18.83 19.91 15.60
N THR A 139 -18.39 18.75 16.08
CA THR A 139 -18.05 18.54 17.50
C THR A 139 -16.61 18.99 17.77
N PRO A 140 -16.36 19.86 18.76
CA PRO A 140 -15.02 20.28 19.13
C PRO A 140 -14.10 19.09 19.44
N TYR A 141 -12.81 19.24 19.17
CA TYR A 141 -11.75 18.24 19.24
C TYR A 141 -11.87 17.12 18.20
N LEU A 142 -13.05 16.53 17.99
CA LEU A 142 -13.25 15.49 16.96
C LEU A 142 -13.17 16.06 15.55
N ARG A 143 -13.73 17.27 15.33
CA ARG A 143 -13.57 18.00 14.08
C ARG A 143 -12.09 18.20 13.75
N GLU A 144 -11.32 18.69 14.70
CA GLU A 144 -9.89 18.93 14.54
C GLU A 144 -9.13 17.63 14.30
N MET A 145 -9.52 16.54 14.98
CA MET A 145 -8.96 15.19 14.76
C MET A 145 -9.21 14.72 13.32
N ILE A 146 -10.43 14.88 12.82
CA ILE A 146 -10.83 14.52 11.44
C ILE A 146 -10.00 15.33 10.43
N LEU A 147 -9.89 16.64 10.63
CA LEU A 147 -9.11 17.49 9.73
C LEU A 147 -7.62 17.17 9.77
N LEU A 148 -7.06 16.90 10.95
CA LEU A 148 -5.64 16.60 11.10
C LEU A 148 -5.23 15.33 10.35
N TYR A 149 -6.00 14.26 10.46
CA TYR A 149 -5.68 13.04 9.70
C TYR A 149 -5.82 13.28 8.20
N LEU A 150 -6.87 13.99 7.76
CA LEU A 150 -7.11 14.28 6.35
C LEU A 150 -5.95 15.11 5.76
N LEU A 151 -5.54 16.17 6.46
CA LEU A 151 -4.44 17.05 6.03
C LEU A 151 -3.11 16.32 6.01
N GLY A 152 -2.82 15.53 7.06
CA GLY A 152 -1.61 14.70 7.12
C GLY A 152 -1.55 13.72 5.96
N HIS A 153 -2.64 12.99 5.72
CA HIS A 153 -2.73 12.06 4.62
C HIS A 153 -2.60 12.75 3.26
N SER A 154 -3.26 13.91 3.07
CA SER A 154 -3.19 14.70 1.84
C SER A 154 -1.76 15.10 1.54
N ALA A 155 -1.02 15.61 2.52
CA ALA A 155 0.37 16.03 2.31
C ALA A 155 1.24 14.88 1.79
N ALA A 156 1.08 13.66 2.34
CA ALA A 156 1.80 12.49 1.86
C ALA A 156 1.41 12.08 0.43
N MET A 157 0.12 12.05 0.13
CA MET A 157 -0.39 11.61 -1.17
C MET A 157 -0.09 12.63 -2.28
N LEU A 158 -0.16 13.93 -1.99
CA LEU A 158 0.31 14.99 -2.88
C LEU A 158 1.82 14.85 -3.15
N ALA A 159 2.64 14.65 -2.11
CA ALA A 159 4.08 14.46 -2.29
C ALA A 159 4.40 13.23 -3.15
N LEU A 160 3.71 12.11 -2.92
CA LEU A 160 3.82 10.90 -3.74
C LEU A 160 3.48 11.18 -5.19
N CYS A 161 2.33 11.81 -5.45
CA CYS A 161 1.89 12.14 -6.79
C CYS A 161 2.90 13.03 -7.53
N LEU A 162 3.33 14.13 -6.91
CA LEU A 162 4.28 15.08 -7.51
C LEU A 162 5.64 14.45 -7.81
N VAL A 163 6.17 13.65 -6.89
CA VAL A 163 7.45 12.95 -7.09
C VAL A 163 7.32 11.91 -8.20
N CYS A 164 6.27 11.09 -8.20
CA CYS A 164 6.05 10.08 -9.22
C CYS A 164 5.80 10.69 -10.61
N LEU A 165 5.09 11.83 -10.70
CA LEU A 165 4.90 12.57 -11.95
C LEU A 165 6.22 13.11 -12.51
N LYS A 166 7.06 13.68 -11.64
CA LYS A 166 8.37 14.19 -12.04
C LYS A 166 9.25 13.08 -12.62
N TRP A 167 9.37 11.96 -11.91
CA TRP A 167 10.22 10.84 -12.31
C TRP A 167 9.63 10.01 -13.45
N GLY A 168 8.30 9.98 -13.59
CA GLY A 168 7.62 9.30 -14.69
C GLY A 168 8.01 9.82 -16.07
N ARG A 169 8.52 11.06 -16.16
CA ARG A 169 9.07 11.65 -17.39
C ARG A 169 10.46 11.09 -17.74
N GLU A 170 11.25 10.71 -16.75
CA GLU A 170 12.66 10.30 -16.91
C GLU A 170 12.82 8.79 -17.11
N VAL A 171 11.87 7.99 -16.63
CA VAL A 171 11.95 6.52 -16.62
C VAL A 171 11.22 5.91 -17.82
N THR A 172 11.69 4.78 -18.36
CA THR A 172 11.06 4.01 -19.46
C THR A 172 10.67 2.58 -19.03
N GLY A 173 9.97 1.84 -19.89
CA GLY A 173 9.66 0.43 -19.69
C GLY A 173 8.65 0.12 -18.57
N SER A 174 8.80 -1.04 -17.92
CA SER A 174 7.88 -1.53 -16.87
C SER A 174 7.83 -0.62 -15.64
N LEU A 175 8.92 0.07 -15.33
CA LEU A 175 9.00 1.01 -14.22
C LEU A 175 8.15 2.27 -14.48
N ARG A 176 8.08 2.74 -15.73
CA ARG A 176 7.16 3.82 -16.14
C ARG A 176 5.71 3.42 -15.93
N THR A 177 5.34 2.19 -16.33
CA THR A 177 3.98 1.68 -16.13
C THR A 177 3.63 1.58 -14.65
N GLY A 178 4.55 1.05 -13.82
CA GLY A 178 4.36 1.00 -12.37
C GLY A 178 4.17 2.39 -11.75
N LEU A 179 5.00 3.36 -12.13
CA LEU A 179 4.88 4.76 -11.71
C LEU A 179 3.53 5.39 -12.10
N ARG A 180 3.06 5.14 -13.32
CA ARG A 180 1.75 5.63 -13.79
C ARG A 180 0.60 5.05 -12.97
N LEU A 181 0.67 3.76 -12.61
CA LEU A 181 -0.33 3.13 -11.74
C LEU A 181 -0.31 3.75 -10.33
N ILE A 182 0.87 4.01 -9.76
CA ILE A 182 1.00 4.70 -8.47
C ILE A 182 0.40 6.11 -8.55
N VAL A 183 0.70 6.88 -9.61
CA VAL A 183 0.11 8.22 -9.82
C VAL A 183 -1.41 8.14 -9.94
N LEU A 184 -1.93 7.21 -10.73
CA LEU A 184 -3.37 7.06 -10.90
C LEU A 184 -4.05 6.67 -9.57
N GLY A 185 -3.44 5.77 -8.79
CA GLY A 185 -3.90 5.43 -7.45
C GLY A 185 -3.87 6.63 -6.51
N ALA A 186 -2.77 7.40 -6.49
CA ALA A 186 -2.66 8.61 -5.66
C ALA A 186 -3.66 9.70 -6.05
N LEU A 187 -3.94 9.89 -7.34
CA LEU A 187 -4.96 10.81 -7.82
C LEU A 187 -6.35 10.35 -7.43
N LEU A 188 -6.63 9.05 -7.51
CA LEU A 188 -7.92 8.51 -7.10
C LEU A 188 -8.15 8.63 -5.59
N ASP A 189 -7.09 8.49 -4.78
CA ASP A 189 -7.15 8.78 -3.36
C ASP A 189 -7.44 10.27 -3.11
N LEU A 190 -6.63 11.17 -3.68
CA LEU A 190 -6.80 12.62 -3.53
C LEU A 190 -8.20 13.10 -3.97
N VAL A 191 -8.61 12.73 -5.18
CA VAL A 191 -9.84 13.25 -5.81
C VAL A 191 -11.06 12.45 -5.36
N GLY A 192 -10.94 11.12 -5.25
CA GLY A 192 -12.08 10.26 -4.96
C GLY A 192 -12.34 10.06 -3.47
N PHE A 193 -11.29 9.85 -2.67
CA PHE A 193 -11.43 9.66 -1.22
C PHE A 193 -11.36 10.99 -0.48
N GLN A 194 -10.29 11.77 -0.65
CA GLN A 194 -10.06 12.94 0.18
C GLN A 194 -11.00 14.10 -0.14
N LEU A 195 -11.19 14.46 -1.42
CA LEU A 195 -12.17 15.51 -1.76
C LEU A 195 -13.58 15.13 -1.33
N ALA A 196 -13.98 13.85 -1.44
CA ALA A 196 -15.28 13.39 -0.95
C ALA A 196 -15.42 13.59 0.56
N LYS A 197 -14.38 13.24 1.33
CA LYS A 197 -14.33 13.45 2.79
C LYS A 197 -14.37 14.94 3.15
N TYR A 198 -13.52 15.77 2.56
CA TYR A 198 -13.54 17.22 2.80
C TYR A 198 -14.88 17.84 2.44
N THR A 199 -15.46 17.47 1.30
CA THR A 199 -16.76 18.00 0.85
C THR A 199 -17.86 17.62 1.83
N ALA A 200 -17.89 16.38 2.31
CA ALA A 200 -18.89 15.94 3.30
C ALA A 200 -18.74 16.69 4.64
N VAL A 201 -17.51 16.89 5.12
CA VAL A 201 -17.23 17.64 6.35
C VAL A 201 -17.66 19.11 6.21
N VAL A 202 -17.30 19.76 5.10
CA VAL A 202 -17.69 21.16 4.82
C VAL A 202 -19.20 21.30 4.63
N ALA A 203 -19.85 20.32 4.00
CA ALA A 203 -21.31 20.29 3.87
C ALA A 203 -21.97 20.32 5.25
N ARG A 204 -21.49 19.50 6.21
CA ARG A 204 -22.00 19.51 7.58
C ARG A 204 -21.77 20.84 8.29
N TRP A 205 -20.67 21.55 8.04
CA TRP A 205 -20.46 22.90 8.58
C TRP A 205 -21.39 23.96 8.00
N THR A 206 -21.87 23.76 6.77
CA THR A 206 -22.82 24.66 6.10
C THR A 206 -24.29 24.25 6.28
N GLY A 207 -24.56 23.24 7.12
CA GLY A 207 -25.92 22.74 7.38
C GLY A 207 -26.48 21.80 6.31
N HIS A 208 -25.68 21.37 5.34
CA HIS A 208 -26.07 20.42 4.30
C HIS A 208 -25.71 18.97 4.69
N ASP A 209 -26.44 18.01 4.10
CA ASP A 209 -26.16 16.58 4.27
C ASP A 209 -25.61 16.00 2.96
N LEU A 210 -24.31 15.72 2.94
CA LEU A 210 -23.62 15.04 1.85
C LEU A 210 -22.90 13.79 2.37
N ASP A 211 -23.43 13.13 3.40
CA ASP A 211 -22.77 12.01 4.06
C ASP A 211 -22.55 10.80 3.14
N VAL A 212 -23.37 10.69 2.09
CA VAL A 212 -23.22 9.69 1.04
C VAL A 212 -21.82 9.75 0.40
N LEU A 213 -21.22 10.95 0.28
CA LEU A 213 -19.85 11.10 -0.23
C LEU A 213 -18.84 10.42 0.71
N SER A 214 -18.97 10.65 2.02
CA SER A 214 -18.08 10.09 3.04
C SER A 214 -18.27 8.57 3.21
N THR A 215 -19.52 8.11 3.21
CA THR A 215 -19.88 6.74 3.61
C THR A 215 -19.90 5.75 2.46
N HIS A 216 -20.32 6.18 1.27
CA HIS A 216 -20.51 5.30 0.12
C HIS A 216 -19.51 5.51 -1.02
N ILE A 217 -19.03 6.74 -1.23
CA ILE A 217 -18.10 7.05 -2.33
C ILE A 217 -16.65 6.94 -1.88
N ALA A 218 -16.30 7.49 -0.73
CA ALA A 218 -14.91 7.55 -0.29
C ALA A 218 -14.27 6.15 -0.09
N PRO A 219 -14.92 5.16 0.58
CA PRO A 219 -14.31 3.84 0.79
C PRO A 219 -13.97 3.05 -0.49
N PRO A 220 -14.86 2.93 -1.51
CA PRO A 220 -14.49 2.25 -2.75
C PRO A 220 -13.41 2.99 -3.55
N MET A 221 -13.37 4.33 -3.50
CA MET A 221 -12.30 5.11 -4.13
C MET A 221 -10.94 4.83 -3.48
N ALA A 222 -10.87 4.83 -2.14
CA ALA A 222 -9.67 4.44 -1.41
C ALA A 222 -9.24 3.00 -1.74
N SER A 223 -10.21 2.09 -1.90
CA SER A 223 -9.94 0.68 -2.25
C SER A 223 -9.36 0.54 -3.66
N LEU A 224 -9.92 1.26 -4.64
CA LEU A 224 -9.40 1.25 -6.01
C LEU A 224 -8.02 1.93 -6.08
N ALA A 225 -7.80 2.98 -5.28
CA ALA A 225 -6.50 3.63 -5.15
C ALA A 225 -5.44 2.65 -4.61
N ALA A 226 -5.79 1.90 -3.58
CA ALA A 226 -4.98 0.84 -2.99
C ALA A 226 -4.62 -0.26 -4.00
N LEU A 227 -5.58 -0.71 -4.81
CA LEU A 227 -5.36 -1.71 -5.88
C LEU A 227 -4.33 -1.20 -6.91
N LEU A 228 -4.51 0.03 -7.39
CA LEU A 228 -3.62 0.64 -8.38
C LEU A 228 -2.21 0.86 -7.82
N CYS A 229 -2.10 1.37 -6.59
CA CYS A 229 -0.81 1.55 -5.92
C CYS A 229 -0.10 0.20 -5.71
N SER A 230 -0.82 -0.83 -5.25
CA SER A 230 -0.29 -2.19 -5.08
C SER A 230 0.25 -2.76 -6.40
N ALA A 231 -0.56 -2.67 -7.47
CA ALA A 231 -0.16 -3.09 -8.80
C ALA A 231 1.07 -2.31 -9.28
N GLY A 232 1.11 -1.00 -9.03
CA GLY A 232 2.24 -0.14 -9.37
C GLY A 232 3.55 -0.50 -8.66
N PHE A 233 3.49 -0.99 -7.42
CA PHE A 233 4.66 -1.49 -6.70
C PHE A 233 5.10 -2.90 -7.15
N LEU A 234 4.14 -3.76 -7.52
CA LEU A 234 4.40 -5.14 -7.96
C LEU A 234 4.96 -5.21 -9.39
N LEU A 235 4.37 -4.46 -10.31
CA LEU A 235 4.61 -4.58 -11.75
C LEU A 235 6.11 -4.47 -12.12
N PRO A 236 6.86 -3.46 -11.63
CA PRO A 236 8.28 -3.34 -11.99
C PRO A 236 9.15 -4.49 -11.46
N ARG A 237 8.72 -5.15 -10.38
CA ARG A 237 9.48 -6.22 -9.71
C ARG A 237 9.17 -7.60 -10.24
N LEU A 238 7.90 -7.88 -10.55
CA LEU A 238 7.45 -9.22 -10.95
C LEU A 238 7.36 -9.39 -12.47
N LEU A 239 7.18 -8.31 -13.23
CA LEU A 239 7.06 -8.42 -14.68
C LEU A 239 8.33 -8.96 -15.36
N PRO A 240 9.57 -8.52 -15.00
CA PRO A 240 10.78 -9.07 -15.59
C PRO A 240 10.98 -10.59 -15.38
N PRO A 241 10.89 -11.16 -14.16
CA PRO A 241 11.06 -12.60 -13.95
C PRO A 241 9.94 -13.44 -14.57
N VAL A 242 8.69 -12.95 -14.59
CA VAL A 242 7.57 -13.64 -15.25
C VAL A 242 7.79 -13.71 -16.75
N LEU A 243 8.22 -12.61 -17.38
CA LEU A 243 8.55 -12.59 -18.80
C LEU A 243 9.74 -13.50 -19.12
N ALA A 244 10.76 -13.53 -18.25
CA ALA A 244 11.91 -14.43 -18.41
C ALA A 244 11.48 -15.90 -18.29
N HIS A 245 10.63 -16.25 -17.33
CA HIS A 245 10.12 -17.61 -17.18
C HIS A 245 9.24 -18.03 -18.37
N ARG A 246 8.37 -17.13 -18.85
CA ARG A 246 7.56 -17.38 -20.06
C ARG A 246 8.45 -17.60 -21.28
N ARG A 247 9.51 -16.80 -21.46
CA ARG A 247 10.48 -17.00 -22.54
C ARG A 247 11.16 -18.36 -22.40
N ALA A 248 11.64 -18.70 -21.21
CA ALA A 248 12.25 -20.02 -20.95
C ALA A 248 11.30 -21.19 -21.25
N LEU A 249 10.01 -21.07 -20.92
CA LEU A 249 8.98 -22.06 -21.28
C LEU A 249 8.78 -22.18 -22.79
N VAL A 250 8.73 -21.05 -23.50
CA VAL A 250 8.60 -21.02 -24.96
C VAL A 250 9.84 -21.61 -25.62
N ASP A 251 11.02 -21.24 -25.14
CA ASP A 251 12.30 -21.75 -25.63
C ASP A 251 12.43 -23.25 -25.36
N HIS A 252 12.02 -23.72 -24.18
CA HIS A 252 11.98 -25.14 -23.83
C HIS A 252 11.06 -25.93 -24.78
N ARG A 253 9.83 -25.44 -25.04
CA ARG A 253 8.90 -26.06 -26.00
C ARG A 253 9.43 -26.03 -27.45
N ARG A 254 10.22 -25.03 -27.82
CA ARG A 254 10.85 -24.94 -29.15
C ARG A 254 12.04 -25.88 -29.29
N LEU A 255 12.74 -26.18 -28.19
CA LEU A 255 13.87 -27.10 -28.14
C LEU A 255 13.45 -28.56 -27.98
N GLU A 256 12.25 -28.84 -27.46
CA GLU A 256 11.67 -30.18 -27.33
C GLU A 256 11.73 -31.04 -28.62
N PRO A 257 11.33 -30.55 -29.80
CA PRO A 257 11.45 -31.33 -31.04
C PRO A 257 12.91 -31.56 -31.49
N LEU A 258 13.83 -30.64 -31.18
CA LEU A 258 15.25 -30.82 -31.47
C LEU A 258 15.89 -31.84 -30.51
N TRP A 259 15.46 -31.83 -29.24
CA TRP A 259 15.84 -32.83 -28.25
C TRP A 259 15.34 -34.23 -28.63
N ALA A 260 14.13 -34.35 -29.19
CA ALA A 260 13.62 -35.62 -29.70
C ALA A 260 14.44 -36.18 -30.87
N LEU A 261 15.08 -35.31 -31.67
CA LEU A 261 15.96 -35.70 -32.78
C LEU A 261 17.38 -36.07 -32.34
N VAL A 262 17.90 -35.44 -31.28
CA VAL A 262 19.26 -35.69 -30.76
C VAL A 262 19.27 -36.78 -29.67
N GLY A 263 18.18 -36.96 -28.92
CA GLY A 263 18.05 -37.94 -27.84
C GLY A 263 18.40 -39.39 -28.21
N PRO A 264 18.10 -39.87 -29.44
CA PRO A 264 18.52 -41.20 -29.89
C PRO A 264 20.02 -41.30 -30.21
N ALA A 265 20.69 -40.18 -30.51
CA ALA A 265 22.14 -40.10 -30.66
C ALA A 265 22.80 -39.95 -29.28
N SER A 266 22.50 -40.90 -28.39
CA SER A 266 23.22 -41.05 -27.13
C SER A 266 24.70 -41.25 -27.44
N THR A 267 25.53 -40.25 -27.11
CA THR A 267 27.00 -40.25 -27.20
C THR A 267 27.67 -41.15 -26.17
N THR A 268 26.91 -42.08 -25.57
CA THR A 268 27.47 -43.09 -24.66
C THR A 268 28.06 -44.20 -25.52
N PRO A 269 29.41 -44.35 -25.58
CA PRO A 269 29.98 -45.53 -26.20
C PRO A 269 29.45 -46.74 -25.41
N GLY A 270 28.78 -47.66 -26.12
CA GLY A 270 28.31 -48.90 -25.53
C GLY A 270 29.47 -49.64 -24.85
N PRO A 271 29.24 -50.32 -23.71
CA PRO A 271 30.30 -51.07 -23.05
C PRO A 271 30.94 -52.02 -24.08
N PRO A 272 32.28 -52.10 -24.13
CA PRO A 272 32.97 -52.92 -25.13
C PRO A 272 32.43 -54.34 -25.02
N ALA A 273 31.95 -54.86 -26.16
CA ALA A 273 31.48 -56.23 -26.26
C ALA A 273 32.60 -57.13 -25.74
N ALA A 274 32.33 -57.83 -24.63
CA ALA A 274 33.21 -58.87 -24.13
C ALA A 274 33.26 -59.96 -25.21
N SER A 275 34.27 -59.88 -26.07
CA SER A 275 34.63 -60.95 -26.97
C SER A 275 34.89 -62.18 -26.10
N ARG A 276 34.03 -63.19 -26.25
CA ARG A 276 34.28 -64.53 -25.72
C ARG A 276 35.59 -65.01 -26.34
N LEU A 277 36.67 -64.91 -25.59
CA LEU A 277 37.85 -65.72 -25.82
C LEU A 277 37.54 -67.11 -25.27
N LEU A 278 37.12 -67.98 -26.18
CA LEU A 278 37.37 -69.43 -26.11
C LEU A 278 38.89 -69.65 -26.32
N PRO A 279 39.51 -70.69 -25.75
CA PRO A 279 39.12 -72.11 -25.89
C PRO A 279 38.68 -72.80 -24.61
#